data_AF-X0TWV9-F1
#
_entry.id   AF-X0TWV9-F1
#
_cell.length_a   1.000
_cell.length_b   1.000
_cell.length_c   1.000
_cell.angle_alpha   90.00
_cell.angle_beta   90.00
_cell.angle_gamma   90.00
#
_symmetry.space_group_name_H-M   'P 1'
#
loop_
_entity.id
_entity.type
_entity.pdbx_description
1 polymer ?
#
loop_
_entity_poly.entity_id
_entity_poly.type
_entity_poly.pdbx_seq_one_letter_code
_entity_poly.pdbx_strand_id
1 'polypeptide(L)'
;MKCPRLEINLEKIRKNASLVKNICGSQNIEVVGITKGFCAFLPIARAYYKGGIKKFGDSRLLNLRRLTEGGIPGEKYLIRIPMLSEVSDVIKWADVSLNSEIET
;
A
#
# COMPACT_ATOMS: atom_id res chain seq x y z
N MET A 1 -32.32 7.89 -1.93
CA MET A 1 -30.93 7.39 -2.10
C MET A 1 -30.98 6.13 -2.95
N LYS A 2 -30.08 5.96 -3.94
CA LYS A 2 -30.07 4.80 -4.85
C LYS A 2 -29.14 3.70 -4.33
N CYS A 3 -29.57 2.44 -4.49
CA CYS A 3 -28.81 1.23 -4.17
C CYS A 3 -28.38 0.50 -5.46
N PRO A 4 -27.28 -0.27 -5.44
CA PRO A 4 -26.44 -0.58 -4.28
C PRO A 4 -25.46 0.55 -3.88
N ARG A 5 -25.05 0.58 -2.61
CA ARG A 5 -24.14 1.59 -2.02
C ARG A 5 -23.13 0.94 -1.08
N LEU A 6 -21.89 1.45 -1.11
CA LEU A 6 -20.82 1.11 -0.16
C LEU A 6 -20.47 2.33 0.68
N GLU A 7 -20.50 2.21 2.01
CA GLU A 7 -20.04 3.23 2.93
C GLU A 7 -18.75 2.80 3.61
N ILE A 8 -17.74 3.69 3.62
CA ILE A 8 -16.40 3.39 4.13
C ILE A 8 -16.10 4.37 5.26
N ASN A 9 -15.97 3.86 6.48
CA ASN A 9 -15.59 4.68 7.63
C ASN A 9 -14.06 4.83 7.70
N LEU A 10 -13.55 5.95 7.17
CA LEU A 10 -12.12 6.23 7.11
C LEU A 10 -11.48 6.41 8.50
N GLU A 11 -12.23 6.86 9.49
CA GLU A 11 -11.70 7.07 10.85
C GLU A 11 -11.43 5.74 11.55
N LYS A 12 -12.31 4.73 11.38
CA LYS A 12 -12.05 3.37 11.85
C LYS A 12 -10.79 2.78 11.21
N ILE A 13 -10.62 2.99 9.91
CA ILE A 13 -9.42 2.54 9.17
C ILE A 13 -8.16 3.21 9.73
N ARG A 14 -8.17 4.53 9.93
CA ARG A 14 -7.04 5.28 10.50
C ARG A 14 -6.67 4.78 11.91
N LYS A 15 -7.67 4.57 12.77
CA LYS A 15 -7.47 4.04 14.14
C LYS A 15 -6.87 2.64 14.12
N ASN A 16 -7.38 1.75 13.26
CA ASN A 16 -6.84 0.40 13.11
C ASN A 16 -5.40 0.42 12.62
N ALA A 17 -5.09 1.24 11.63
CA ALA A 17 -3.72 1.41 11.13
C ALA A 17 -2.76 1.87 12.24
N SER A 18 -3.18 2.84 13.06
CA SER A 18 -2.39 3.30 14.20
C SER A 18 -2.20 2.24 15.27
N LEU A 19 -3.24 1.46 15.58
CA LEU A 19 -3.16 0.39 16.56
C LEU A 19 -2.16 -0.68 16.12
N VAL A 20 -2.28 -1.17 14.88
CA VAL A 20 -1.37 -2.20 14.33
C VAL A 20 0.07 -1.67 14.29
N LYS A 21 0.28 -0.43 13.83
CA LYS A 21 1.60 0.21 13.83
C LYS A 21 2.20 0.25 15.24
N ASN A 22 1.40 0.55 16.27
CA ASN A 22 1.90 0.63 17.64
C ASN A 22 2.23 -0.74 18.23
N ILE A 23 1.39 -1.76 17.96
CA ILE A 23 1.65 -3.14 18.39
C ILE A 23 2.97 -3.63 17.78
N CYS A 24 3.14 -3.54 16.45
CA CYS A 24 4.35 -3.95 15.76
C CYS A 24 5.57 -3.10 16.19
N GLY A 25 5.39 -1.79 16.31
CA GLY A 25 6.45 -0.87 16.71
C GLY A 25 6.99 -1.13 18.12
N SER A 26 6.14 -1.62 19.05
CA SER A 26 6.61 -2.04 20.39
C SER A 26 7.60 -3.21 20.35
N GLN A 27 7.65 -3.93 19.23
CA GLN A 27 8.54 -5.06 18.97
C GLN A 27 9.63 -4.71 17.94
N ASN A 28 9.82 -3.43 17.63
CA ASN A 28 10.73 -2.95 16.57
C ASN A 28 10.41 -3.51 15.17
N ILE A 29 9.14 -3.80 14.89
CA ILE A 29 8.66 -4.28 13.58
C ILE A 29 8.00 -3.14 12.81
N GLU A 30 8.47 -2.89 11.60
CA GLU A 30 7.86 -1.94 10.67
C GLU A 30 6.69 -2.57 9.91
N VAL A 31 5.69 -1.75 9.56
CA VAL A 31 4.45 -2.21 8.91
C VAL A 31 4.35 -1.69 7.48
N VAL A 32 4.12 -2.61 6.54
CA VAL A 32 3.72 -2.29 5.16
C VAL A 32 2.20 -2.38 5.05
N GLY A 33 1.54 -1.25 4.78
CA GLY A 33 0.09 -1.18 4.57
C GLY A 33 -0.30 -1.67 3.19
N ILE A 34 -0.98 -2.81 3.12
CA ILE A 34 -1.36 -3.44 1.85
C ILE A 34 -2.56 -2.72 1.21
N THR A 35 -2.42 -2.28 -0.04
CA THR A 35 -3.44 -1.51 -0.77
C THR A 35 -4.22 -2.31 -1.81
N LYS A 36 -3.75 -3.52 -2.15
CA LYS A 36 -4.31 -4.34 -3.25
C LYS A 36 -5.80 -4.65 -3.09
N GLY A 37 -6.28 -4.78 -1.85
CA GLY A 37 -7.68 -5.13 -1.54
C GLY A 37 -8.67 -4.00 -1.78
N PHE A 38 -8.20 -2.76 -1.88
CA PHE A 38 -9.03 -1.58 -2.18
C PHE A 38 -8.49 -0.81 -3.39
N CYS A 39 -7.68 -1.44 -4.23
CA CYS A 39 -7.17 -0.92 -5.50
C CYS A 39 -6.57 0.50 -5.40
N ALA A 40 -5.77 0.73 -4.34
CA ALA A 40 -5.17 2.03 -4.05
C ALA A 40 -6.18 3.19 -4.02
N PHE A 41 -7.41 2.95 -3.54
CA PHE A 41 -8.38 4.00 -3.28
C PHE A 41 -7.81 5.05 -2.31
N LEU A 42 -7.52 6.24 -2.85
CA LEU A 42 -6.73 7.28 -2.20
C LEU A 42 -7.26 7.71 -0.82
N PRO A 43 -8.59 7.80 -0.57
CA PRO A 43 -9.09 8.10 0.77
C PRO A 43 -8.66 7.09 1.85
N ILE A 44 -8.64 5.79 1.52
CA ILE A 44 -8.17 4.75 2.44
C ILE A 44 -6.65 4.84 2.61
N ALA A 45 -5.90 5.02 1.52
CA ALA A 45 -4.45 5.19 1.59
C ALA A 45 -4.03 6.41 2.44
N ARG A 46 -4.76 7.53 2.33
CA ARG A 46 -4.57 8.70 3.23
C ARG A 46 -4.91 8.38 4.67
N ALA A 47 -5.95 7.58 4.93
CA ALA A 47 -6.28 7.14 6.28
C ALA A 47 -5.17 6.26 6.88
N TYR A 48 -4.57 5.35 6.10
CA TYR A 48 -3.36 4.60 6.48
C TYR A 48 -2.20 5.53 6.82
N TYR A 49 -1.89 6.49 5.94
CA TYR A 49 -0.80 7.44 6.16
C TYR A 49 -0.99 8.27 7.44
N LYS A 50 -2.21 8.79 7.66
CA LYS A 50 -2.59 9.50 8.91
C LYS A 50 -2.59 8.60 10.14
N GLY A 51 -2.76 7.29 9.96
CA GLY A 51 -2.59 6.27 11.00
C GLY A 51 -1.13 5.95 11.31
N GLY A 52 -0.17 6.54 10.60
CA GLY A 52 1.27 6.35 10.85
C GLY A 52 1.94 5.32 9.95
N ILE A 53 1.23 4.73 8.99
CA ILE A 53 1.82 3.81 8.00
C ILE A 53 2.64 4.62 7.00
N LYS A 54 3.90 4.23 6.79
CA LYS A 54 4.85 4.91 5.88
C LYS A 54 5.31 4.05 4.70
N LYS A 55 4.93 2.77 4.66
CA LYS A 55 5.24 1.82 3.59
C LYS A 55 3.94 1.25 3.04
N PHE A 56 3.80 1.18 1.73
CA PHE A 56 2.57 0.75 1.06
C PHE A 56 2.87 -0.38 0.08
N GLY A 57 2.10 -1.47 0.15
CA GLY A 57 2.32 -2.64 -0.70
C GLY A 57 1.16 -2.91 -1.66
N ASP A 58 1.45 -3.08 -2.94
CA ASP A 58 0.45 -3.49 -3.93
C ASP A 58 1.02 -4.53 -4.92
N SER A 59 0.14 -5.36 -5.45
CA SER A 59 0.50 -6.36 -6.46
C SER A 59 0.36 -5.82 -7.88
N ARG A 60 -0.08 -4.56 -8.07
CA ARG A 60 -0.24 -3.95 -9.40
C ARG A 60 0.50 -2.62 -9.48
N LEU A 61 1.36 -2.46 -10.48
CA LEU A 61 2.09 -1.21 -10.72
C LEU A 61 1.16 -0.02 -10.96
N LEU A 62 0.01 -0.23 -11.62
CA LEU A 62 -1.00 0.81 -11.79
C LEU A 62 -1.49 1.40 -10.44
N ASN A 63 -1.60 0.56 -9.42
CA ASN A 63 -2.00 1.01 -8.09
C ASN A 63 -0.86 1.78 -7.41
N LEU A 64 0.39 1.35 -7.53
CA LEU A 64 1.55 2.10 -7.02
C LEU A 64 1.67 3.47 -7.70
N ARG A 65 1.54 3.51 -9.02
CA ARG A 65 1.45 4.74 -9.81
C ARG A 65 0.35 5.67 -9.29
N ARG A 66 -0.86 5.14 -9.06
CA ARG A 66 -1.99 5.90 -8.49
C ARG A 66 -1.68 6.48 -7.12
N LEU A 67 -0.99 5.75 -6.24
CA LEU A 67 -0.57 6.27 -4.93
C LEU A 67 0.40 7.44 -5.09
N THR A 68 1.39 7.30 -5.97
CA THR A 68 2.40 8.34 -6.26
C THR A 68 1.77 9.59 -6.87
N GLU A 69 1.02 9.45 -7.96
CA GLU A 69 0.33 10.57 -8.62
C GLU A 69 -0.77 11.18 -7.73
N GLY A 70 -1.38 10.38 -6.86
CA GLY A 70 -2.36 10.81 -5.86
C GLY A 70 -1.76 11.50 -4.63
N GLY A 71 -0.44 11.71 -4.61
CA GLY A 71 0.28 12.44 -3.57
C GLY A 71 0.35 11.71 -2.22
N ILE A 72 0.30 10.37 -2.22
CA ILE A 72 0.48 9.58 -0.99
C ILE A 72 1.98 9.48 -0.67
N PRO A 73 2.46 10.07 0.44
CA PRO A 73 3.87 9.97 0.82
C PRO A 73 4.19 8.58 1.39
N GLY A 74 5.46 8.21 1.39
CA GLY A 74 5.95 6.92 1.89
C GLY A 74 6.47 6.01 0.78
N GLU A 75 7.08 4.89 1.15
CA GLU A 75 7.69 3.93 0.24
C GLU A 75 6.66 2.99 -0.38
N LYS A 76 6.85 2.59 -1.64
CA LYS A 76 5.96 1.75 -2.44
C LYS A 76 6.64 0.42 -2.73
N TYR A 77 5.99 -0.66 -2.31
CA TYR A 77 6.46 -2.02 -2.43
C TYR A 77 5.64 -2.74 -3.50
N LEU A 78 6.31 -3.20 -4.55
CA LEU A 78 5.74 -4.22 -5.42
C LEU A 78 5.86 -5.57 -4.71
N ILE A 79 4.73 -6.06 -4.21
CA ILE A 79 4.67 -7.29 -3.39
C ILE A 79 4.47 -8.56 -4.24
N ARG A 80 5.02 -8.57 -5.44
CA ARG A 80 5.08 -9.73 -6.35
C ARG A 80 6.31 -9.63 -7.24
N ILE A 81 6.68 -10.75 -7.83
CA ILE A 81 7.68 -10.79 -8.89
C ILE A 81 7.16 -9.97 -10.09
N PRO A 82 7.94 -9.01 -10.61
CA PRO A 82 7.59 -8.26 -11.81
C PRO A 82 7.73 -9.12 -13.06
N MET A 83 6.92 -8.85 -14.10
CA MET A 83 7.23 -9.37 -15.43
C MET A 83 8.44 -8.62 -16.00
N LEU A 84 9.23 -9.27 -16.85
CA LEU A 84 10.38 -8.62 -17.51
C LEU A 84 9.97 -7.38 -18.33
N SER A 85 8.78 -7.40 -18.93
CA SER A 85 8.20 -6.27 -19.66
C SER A 85 7.84 -5.08 -18.75
N GLU A 86 7.69 -5.29 -17.44
CA GLU A 86 7.31 -4.27 -16.48
C GLU A 86 8.50 -3.55 -15.85
N VAL A 87 9.74 -4.00 -16.08
CA VAL A 87 10.94 -3.51 -15.37
C VAL A 87 11.09 -1.99 -15.42
N SER A 88 10.82 -1.37 -16.57
CA SER A 88 10.87 0.09 -16.71
C SER A 88 9.84 0.81 -15.81
N ASP A 89 8.64 0.25 -15.68
CA ASP A 89 7.60 0.78 -14.81
C ASP A 89 7.88 0.47 -13.32
N VAL A 90 8.50 -0.66 -13.01
CA VAL A 90 8.93 -0.98 -11.64
C VAL A 90 9.90 0.08 -11.13
N ILE A 91 10.94 0.39 -11.91
CA ILE A 91 11.94 1.42 -11.57
C ILE A 91 11.27 2.79 -11.36
N LYS A 92 10.21 3.07 -12.11
CA LYS A 92 9.50 4.36 -12.04
C LYS A 92 8.54 4.48 -10.86
N TRP A 93 7.86 3.39 -10.49
CA TRP A 93 6.69 3.45 -9.61
C TRP A 93 6.84 2.71 -8.28
N ALA A 94 7.85 1.86 -8.14
CA ALA A 94 8.12 1.13 -6.90
C ALA A 94 9.47 1.56 -6.33
N ASP A 95 9.50 1.78 -5.02
CA ASP A 95 10.74 2.00 -4.26
C ASP A 95 11.39 0.65 -3.91
N VAL A 96 10.58 -0.39 -3.73
CA VAL A 96 11.04 -1.76 -3.43
C VAL A 96 10.36 -2.77 -4.33
N SER A 97 11.13 -3.71 -4.88
CA SER A 97 10.66 -4.85 -5.68
C SER A 97 11.02 -6.15 -4.99
N LEU A 98 10.01 -6.97 -4.66
CA LEU A 98 10.23 -8.30 -4.07
C LEU A 98 10.38 -9.33 -5.19
N ASN A 99 11.52 -10.03 -5.18
CA ASN A 99 11.89 -11.04 -6.16
C ASN A 99 12.16 -12.38 -5.47
N SER A 100 12.07 -13.48 -6.20
CA SER A 100 12.50 -14.80 -5.74
C SER A 100 13.94 -15.07 -6.18
N GLU A 101 14.58 -16.02 -5.50
CA GLU A 101 15.83 -16.62 -5.97
C GLU A 101 15.56 -17.56 -7.15
N ILE A 102 16.61 -17.89 -7.91
CA ILE A 102 16.51 -18.79 -9.07
C ILE A 102 16.25 -20.24 -8.60
N GLU A 103 16.77 -20.60 -7.43
CA GLU A 103 16.65 -21.90 -6.78
C GLU A 103 16.21 -21.69 -5.31
N THR A 104 15.70 -22.74 -4.65
CA THR A 104 15.19 -22.70 -3.26
C THR A 104 16.13 -23.44 -2.31
#